data_AF-A0A423PSY6-F1
#
_entry.id   AF-A0A423PSY6-F1
#
_cell.length_a   1.000
_cell.length_b   1.000
_cell.length_c   1.000
_cell.angle_alpha   90.00
_cell.angle_beta   90.00
_cell.angle_gamma   90.00
#
_symmetry.space_group_name_H-M   'P 1'
#
loop_
_entity.id
_entity.type
_entity.pdbx_description
1 polymer ?
#
loop_
_entity_poly.entity_id
_entity_poly.type
_entity_poly.pdbx_seq_one_letter_code
_entity_poly.pdbx_strand_id
1 'polypeptide(L)'
;MHAKLGASERLAERRDVMADRAWALIEQTVAPTFQAAAERIGEREFRMAGDTEWGVASCGIYGIGAVEQDPRVAFHEAEFDAYQPLVILRRKAEGAGAPVESRTVHVDNLDGETLDAFLAETPSAA
;
A
#
# COMPACT_ATOMS: atom_id res chain seq x y z
N MET A 1 16.67 6.31 33.29
CA MET A 1 15.30 6.33 32.73
C MET A 1 15.05 7.44 31.70
N HIS A 2 15.90 8.46 31.57
CA HIS A 2 15.66 9.57 30.60
C HIS A 2 15.95 9.24 29.13
N ALA A 3 16.91 8.36 28.82
CA ALA A 3 17.27 8.04 27.42
C ALA A 3 16.16 7.30 26.65
N LYS A 4 15.28 6.57 27.35
CA LYS A 4 14.16 5.82 26.74
C LYS A 4 13.02 6.73 26.31
N LEU A 5 12.71 7.77 27.11
CA LEU A 5 11.68 8.76 26.80
C LEU A 5 12.02 9.53 25.52
N GLY A 6 13.24 10.07 25.42
CA GLY A 6 13.68 10.79 24.21
C GLY A 6 13.91 9.90 22.98
N ALA A 7 13.95 8.57 23.12
CA ALA A 7 13.98 7.65 21.97
C ALA A 7 12.57 7.36 21.46
N SER A 8 11.60 7.21 22.36
CA SER A 8 10.19 7.05 22.02
C SER A 8 9.61 8.30 21.36
N GLU A 9 9.93 9.50 21.85
CA GLU A 9 9.49 10.77 21.24
C GLU A 9 10.00 10.91 19.80
N ARG A 10 11.28 10.63 19.55
CA ARG A 10 11.86 10.67 18.20
C ARG A 10 11.25 9.65 17.24
N LEU A 11 10.80 8.50 17.73
CA LEU A 11 10.12 7.49 16.91
C LEU A 11 8.69 7.93 16.57
N ALA A 12 7.98 8.53 17.52
CA ALA A 12 6.66 9.10 17.29
C ALA A 12 6.71 10.25 16.27
N GLU A 13 7.62 11.21 16.46
CA GLU A 13 7.85 12.31 15.51
C GLU A 13 8.16 11.80 14.10
N ARG A 14 8.99 10.76 14.00
CA ARG A 14 9.31 10.14 12.72
C ARG A 14 8.09 9.49 12.07
N ARG A 15 7.26 8.82 12.85
CA ARG A 15 6.01 8.21 12.38
C ARG A 15 5.04 9.27 11.85
N ASP A 16 4.89 10.38 12.57
CA ASP A 16 4.01 11.48 12.16
C ASP A 16 4.47 12.09 10.83
N VAL A 17 5.79 12.34 10.69
CA VAL A 17 6.36 12.83 9.43
C VAL A 17 6.15 11.85 8.27
N MET A 18 6.23 10.54 8.53
CA MET A 18 5.93 9.53 7.49
C MET A 18 4.44 9.49 7.17
N ALA A 19 3.55 9.65 8.15
CA ALA A 19 2.12 9.68 7.93
C ALA A 19 1.70 10.86 7.04
N ASP A 20 2.16 12.07 7.35
CA ASP A 20 1.89 13.26 6.55
C ASP A 20 2.35 13.08 5.10
N ARG A 21 3.57 12.54 4.94
CA ARG A 21 4.15 12.27 3.62
C ARG A 21 3.37 11.20 2.85
N ALA A 22 2.95 10.13 3.54
CA ALA A 22 2.18 9.05 2.95
C ALA A 22 0.82 9.54 2.45
N TRP A 23 0.08 10.28 3.28
CA TRP A 23 -1.22 10.83 2.90
C TRP A 23 -1.11 11.80 1.73
N ALA A 24 -0.11 12.68 1.71
CA ALA A 24 0.13 13.57 0.59
C ALA A 24 0.38 12.80 -0.73
N LEU A 25 1.17 11.72 -0.69
CA LEU A 25 1.41 10.86 -1.86
C LEU A 25 0.16 10.08 -2.30
N ILE A 26 -0.62 9.59 -1.33
CA ILE A 26 -1.87 8.88 -1.61
C ILE A 26 -2.83 9.81 -2.35
N GLU A 27 -3.06 11.02 -1.82
CA GLU A 27 -4.00 11.97 -2.41
C GLU A 27 -3.57 12.45 -3.80
N GLN A 28 -2.26 12.72 -3.98
CA GLN A 28 -1.75 13.32 -5.22
C GLN A 28 -1.53 12.30 -6.34
N THR A 29 -1.13 11.07 -5.99
CA THR A 29 -0.61 10.10 -6.95
C THR A 29 -1.28 8.74 -6.83
N VAL A 30 -1.26 8.12 -5.63
CA VAL A 30 -1.59 6.69 -5.53
C VAL A 30 -3.09 6.43 -5.67
N ALA A 31 -3.94 7.16 -4.95
CA ALA A 31 -5.38 6.97 -5.00
C ALA A 31 -5.96 7.25 -6.40
N PRO A 32 -5.62 8.35 -7.10
CA PRO A 32 -6.08 8.56 -8.47
C PRO A 32 -5.69 7.42 -9.42
N THR A 33 -4.45 6.93 -9.31
CA THR A 33 -3.93 5.86 -10.18
C THR A 33 -4.63 4.52 -9.90
N PHE A 34 -4.82 4.17 -8.62
CA PHE A 34 -5.51 2.95 -8.22
C PHE A 34 -6.99 2.98 -8.58
N GLN A 35 -7.66 4.12 -8.38
CA GLN A 35 -9.07 4.29 -8.78
C GLN A 35 -9.25 4.14 -10.29
N ALA A 36 -8.40 4.78 -11.09
CA ALA A 36 -8.42 4.61 -12.55
C ALA A 36 -8.15 3.16 -12.97
N ALA A 37 -7.26 2.46 -12.27
CA ALA A 37 -7.02 1.03 -12.50
C ALA A 37 -8.23 0.15 -12.12
N ALA A 38 -8.92 0.44 -11.01
CA ALA A 38 -10.14 -0.27 -10.63
C ALA A 38 -11.24 -0.16 -11.69
N GLU A 39 -11.44 1.05 -12.24
CA GLU A 39 -12.42 1.29 -13.31
C GLU A 39 -12.08 0.52 -14.59
N ARG A 40 -10.79 0.46 -14.96
CA ARG A 40 -10.31 -0.26 -16.15
C ARG A 40 -10.39 -1.79 -16.00
N ILE A 41 -10.01 -2.32 -14.83
CA ILE A 41 -10.01 -3.76 -14.57
C ILE A 41 -11.45 -4.28 -14.43
N GLY A 42 -12.36 -3.44 -13.91
CA GLY A 42 -13.73 -3.83 -13.59
C GLY A 42 -13.79 -4.73 -12.35
N GLU A 43 -14.92 -4.73 -11.67
CA GLU A 43 -15.17 -5.60 -10.50
C GLU A 43 -14.15 -5.45 -9.35
N ARG A 44 -13.61 -4.24 -9.16
CA ARG A 44 -12.70 -3.89 -8.07
C ARG A 44 -13.24 -2.77 -7.20
N GLU A 45 -13.02 -2.88 -5.90
CA GLU A 45 -13.31 -1.87 -4.91
C GLU A 45 -12.02 -1.21 -4.44
N PHE A 46 -11.95 0.13 -4.54
CA PHE A 46 -10.88 0.91 -3.94
C PHE A 46 -11.10 1.04 -2.43
N ARG A 47 -10.04 0.82 -1.65
CA ARG A 47 -10.04 0.91 -0.19
C ARG A 47 -8.80 1.63 0.30
N MET A 48 -8.95 2.33 1.43
CA MET A 48 -7.86 2.92 2.18
C MET A 48 -7.98 2.47 3.63
N ALA A 49 -6.84 2.19 4.25
CA ALA A 49 -6.74 1.94 5.68
C ALA A 49 -5.61 2.79 6.25
N GLY A 50 -5.78 3.22 7.51
CA GLY A 50 -4.74 3.93 8.25
C GLY A 50 -4.17 3.05 9.35
N ASP A 51 -2.95 3.39 9.77
CA ASP A 51 -2.41 3.10 11.09
C ASP A 51 -2.39 1.61 11.49
N THR A 52 -1.36 0.89 11.03
CA THR A 52 -0.97 -0.43 11.55
C THR A 52 0.30 -0.31 12.40
N GLU A 53 0.68 -1.37 13.11
CA GLU A 53 1.94 -1.41 13.87
C GLU A 53 3.16 -1.06 12.99
N TRP A 54 3.12 -1.42 11.71
CA TRP A 54 4.25 -1.34 10.77
C TRP A 54 4.07 -0.29 9.67
N GLY A 55 2.85 0.16 9.40
CA GLY A 55 2.53 1.12 8.36
C GLY A 55 1.67 2.27 8.85
N VAL A 56 1.83 3.43 8.23
CA VAL A 56 1.05 4.64 8.56
C VAL A 56 -0.21 4.77 7.71
N ALA A 57 -0.17 4.24 6.49
CA ALA A 57 -1.31 4.23 5.57
C ALA A 57 -1.17 3.09 4.57
N SER A 58 -2.29 2.59 4.08
CA SER A 58 -2.35 1.74 2.91
C SER A 58 -3.52 2.11 2.01
N CYS A 59 -3.35 1.88 0.71
CA CYS A 59 -4.44 1.99 -0.26
C CYS A 59 -4.34 0.86 -1.27
N GLY A 60 -5.50 0.35 -1.69
CA GLY A 60 -5.53 -0.81 -2.57
C GLY A 60 -6.83 -0.94 -3.35
N ILE A 61 -6.79 -1.81 -4.34
CA ILE A 61 -7.96 -2.26 -5.09
C ILE A 61 -8.14 -3.75 -4.88
N TYR A 62 -9.34 -4.16 -4.46
CA TYR A 62 -9.67 -5.52 -4.06
C TYR A 62 -10.84 -6.04 -4.89
N GLY A 63 -10.96 -7.36 -5.08
CA GLY A 63 -12.17 -7.93 -5.71
C GLY A 63 -13.46 -7.55 -4.97
N ILE A 64 -14.59 -7.41 -5.69
CA ILE A 64 -15.90 -7.12 -5.08
C ILE A 64 -16.26 -8.14 -4.00
N GLY A 65 -16.84 -7.67 -2.90
CA GLY A 65 -17.30 -8.55 -1.81
C GLY A 65 -16.17 -9.16 -0.98
N ALA A 66 -14.92 -8.70 -1.19
CA ALA A 66 -13.79 -9.09 -0.39
C ALA A 66 -14.03 -8.77 1.10
N VAL A 67 -14.26 -9.81 1.89
CA VAL A 67 -14.21 -9.73 3.34
C VAL A 67 -12.76 -9.54 3.74
N GLU A 68 -12.51 -8.64 4.69
CA GLU A 68 -11.20 -8.45 5.29
C GLU A 68 -10.66 -9.83 5.73
N GLN A 69 -9.48 -10.22 5.24
CA GLN A 69 -8.82 -11.52 5.45
C GLN A 69 -9.28 -12.72 4.59
N ASP A 70 -10.15 -12.58 3.59
CA ASP A 70 -10.41 -13.71 2.66
C ASP A 70 -9.15 -14.01 1.82
N PRO A 71 -8.50 -15.18 1.99
CA PRO A 71 -7.27 -15.51 1.28
C PRO A 71 -7.49 -15.76 -0.22
N ARG A 72 -8.72 -15.77 -0.73
CA ARG A 72 -8.99 -15.98 -2.16
C ARG A 72 -9.02 -14.68 -2.95
N VAL A 73 -9.15 -13.55 -2.26
CA VAL A 73 -9.34 -12.25 -2.90
C VAL A 73 -8.07 -11.82 -3.62
N ALA A 74 -8.23 -11.48 -4.90
CA ALA A 74 -7.20 -10.78 -5.65
C ALA A 74 -7.11 -9.33 -5.19
N PHE A 75 -5.89 -8.78 -5.15
CA PHE A 75 -5.69 -7.37 -4.78
C PHE A 75 -4.44 -6.77 -5.42
N HIS A 76 -4.41 -5.44 -5.46
CA HIS A 76 -3.21 -4.63 -5.55
C HIS A 76 -3.24 -3.65 -4.38
N GLU A 77 -2.13 -3.47 -3.69
CA GLU A 77 -2.03 -2.66 -2.48
C GLU A 77 -0.69 -1.92 -2.45
N ALA A 78 -0.72 -0.68 -1.99
CA ALA A 78 0.44 0.09 -1.59
C ALA A 78 0.37 0.34 -0.09
N GLU A 79 1.36 -0.12 0.66
CA GLU A 79 1.49 0.13 2.11
C GLU A 79 2.71 1.01 2.37
N PHE A 80 2.53 2.08 3.14
CA PHE A 80 3.57 3.04 3.48
C PHE A 80 4.18 2.69 4.84
N ASP A 81 5.49 2.47 4.86
CA ASP A 81 6.22 2.11 6.08
C ASP A 81 6.19 3.25 7.10
N ALA A 82 6.00 2.90 8.36
CA ALA A 82 5.84 3.88 9.43
C ALA A 82 7.13 4.61 9.82
N TYR A 83 8.29 4.05 9.49
CA TYR A 83 9.58 4.55 9.97
C TYR A 83 10.55 4.79 8.83
N GLN A 84 10.39 4.14 7.68
CA GLN A 84 11.27 4.29 6.54
C GLN A 84 10.54 4.99 5.39
N PRO A 85 11.25 5.77 4.55
CA PRO A 85 10.70 6.40 3.36
C PRO A 85 10.46 5.35 2.25
N LEU A 86 9.72 4.29 2.56
CA LEU A 86 9.49 3.13 1.72
C LEU A 86 8.00 2.86 1.56
N VAL A 87 7.64 2.36 0.38
CA VAL A 87 6.31 1.86 0.05
C VAL A 87 6.44 0.43 -0.42
N ILE A 88 5.64 -0.45 0.17
CA ILE A 88 5.57 -1.86 -0.19
C ILE A 88 4.37 -2.00 -1.11
N LEU A 89 4.65 -2.26 -2.39
CA LEU A 89 3.64 -2.60 -3.38
C LEU A 89 3.42 -4.12 -3.33
N ARG A 90 2.18 -4.54 -3.12
CA ARG A 90 1.80 -5.96 -3.04
C ARG A 90 0.69 -6.25 -4.03
N ARG A 91 0.77 -7.40 -4.69
CA ARG A 91 -0.34 -7.91 -5.51
C ARG A 91 -0.55 -9.39 -5.30
N LYS A 92 -1.75 -9.82 -5.64
CA LYS A 92 -2.14 -11.22 -5.59
C LYS A 92 -3.20 -11.51 -6.64
N ALA A 93 -3.05 -12.63 -7.33
CA ALA A 93 -4.12 -13.22 -8.15
C ALA A 93 -5.25 -13.79 -7.28
N GLU A 94 -6.36 -14.14 -7.93
CA GLU A 94 -7.44 -14.85 -7.27
C GLU A 94 -7.01 -16.28 -6.87
N GLY A 95 -7.50 -16.75 -5.73
CA GLY A 95 -7.30 -18.12 -5.26
C GLY A 95 -6.53 -18.22 -3.95
N ALA A 96 -6.94 -19.16 -3.11
CA ALA A 96 -6.38 -19.33 -1.76
C ALA A 96 -4.87 -19.66 -1.77
N GLY A 97 -4.39 -20.35 -2.80
CA GLY A 97 -3.00 -20.74 -2.96
C GLY A 97 -2.15 -19.77 -3.79
N ALA A 98 -2.72 -18.67 -4.30
CA ALA A 98 -1.96 -17.73 -5.12
C ALA A 98 -0.89 -17.04 -4.25
N PRO A 99 0.37 -16.94 -4.72
CA PRO A 99 1.41 -16.24 -3.99
C PRO A 99 1.12 -14.74 -3.96
N VAL A 100 1.50 -14.09 -2.85
CA VAL A 100 1.58 -12.63 -2.79
C VAL A 100 2.92 -12.22 -3.36
N GLU A 101 2.90 -11.42 -4.40
CA GLU A 101 4.09 -10.78 -4.96
C GLU A 101 4.28 -9.41 -4.31
N SER A 102 5.52 -9.05 -4.00
CA SER A 102 5.83 -7.77 -3.38
C SER A 102 7.06 -7.11 -3.99
N ARG A 103 7.02 -5.78 -4.04
CA ARG A 103 8.14 -4.91 -4.44
C ARG A 103 8.21 -3.73 -3.49
N THR A 104 9.39 -3.46 -2.95
CA THR A 104 9.64 -2.27 -2.14
C THR A 104 10.17 -1.14 -3.01
N VAL A 105 9.57 0.03 -2.90
CA VAL A 105 9.92 1.25 -3.66
C VAL A 105 10.22 2.36 -2.66
N HIS A 106 11.20 3.21 -2.94
CA HIS A 106 11.42 4.43 -2.16
C HIS A 106 10.33 5.45 -2.49
N VAL A 107 9.81 6.18 -1.49
CA VAL A 107 8.73 7.19 -1.70
C VAL A 107 9.08 8.25 -2.76
N ASP A 108 10.36 8.61 -2.90
CA ASP A 108 10.82 9.57 -3.93
C ASP A 108 10.75 9.03 -5.35
N ASN A 109 10.66 7.70 -5.51
CA ASN A 109 10.56 7.03 -6.80
C ASN A 109 9.13 6.50 -7.05
N LEU A 110 8.15 6.90 -6.22
CA LEU A 110 6.77 6.47 -6.37
C LEU A 110 5.99 7.51 -7.18
N ASP A 111 6.03 7.37 -8.50
CA ASP A 111 5.28 8.18 -9.46
C ASP A 111 4.21 7.37 -10.20
N GLY A 112 3.40 8.06 -11.02
CA GLY A 112 2.33 7.44 -11.79
C GLY A 112 2.84 6.34 -12.73
N GLU A 113 4.00 6.53 -13.38
CA GLU A 113 4.58 5.53 -14.29
C GLU A 113 4.96 4.25 -13.54
N THR A 114 5.59 4.39 -12.37
CA THR A 114 5.98 3.27 -11.50
C THR A 114 4.78 2.47 -11.01
N LEU A 115 3.67 3.16 -10.72
CA LEU A 115 2.40 2.55 -10.31
C LEU A 115 1.68 1.89 -11.48
N ASP A 116 1.59 2.56 -12.63
CA ASP A 116 0.95 2.01 -13.83
C ASP A 116 1.66 0.76 -14.31
N ALA A 117 3.00 0.74 -14.29
CA ALA A 117 3.78 -0.45 -14.59
C ALA A 117 3.43 -1.60 -13.63
N PHE A 118 3.38 -1.32 -12.32
CA PHE A 118 3.02 -2.30 -11.31
C PHE A 118 1.59 -2.85 -11.47
N LEU A 119 0.63 -1.99 -11.83
CA LEU A 119 -0.79 -2.32 -12.01
C LEU A 119 -1.09 -3.00 -13.36
N ALA A 120 -0.22 -2.82 -14.36
CA ALA A 120 -0.36 -3.45 -15.68
C ALA A 120 0.24 -4.87 -15.73
N GLU A 121 1.18 -5.16 -14.84
CA GLU A 121 1.76 -6.49 -14.70
C GLU A 121 0.71 -7.49 -14.19
N THR A 122 0.52 -8.60 -14.92
CA THR A 122 -0.37 -9.68 -14.50
C THR A 122 0.31 -10.51 -13.41
N PRO A 123 -0.38 -10.86 -12.29
CA PRO A 123 0.22 -11.72 -11.28
C PRO A 123 0.56 -13.09 -11.89
N SER A 124 1.72 -13.64 -11.57
CA SER A 124 2.16 -14.91 -12.14
C SER A 124 1.28 -16.05 -11.62
N ALA A 125 0.63 -16.77 -12.54
CA ALA A 125 -0.03 -18.04 -12.23
C ALA A 125 1.06 -19.12 -12.11
N ALA A 126 1.59 -19.29 -10.90
CA ALA A 126 2.48 -20.41 -10.56
C ALA A 126 1.67 -21.69 -10.30
#